data_AF-A0A533UNZ0-F1
#
_entry.id   AF-A0A533UNZ0-F1
#
_cell.length_a   1.000
_cell.length_b   1.000
_cell.length_c   1.000
_cell.angle_alpha   90.00
_cell.angle_beta   90.00
_cell.angle_gamma   90.00
#
_symmetry.space_group_name_H-M   'P 1'
#
loop_
_entity.id
_entity.type
_entity.pdbx_description
1 polymer ?
#
loop_
_entity_poly.entity_id
_entity_poly.type
_entity_poly.pdbx_seq_one_letter_code
_entity_poly.pdbx_strand_id
1 'polypeptide(L)'
;IGAHIWLGVSVENHMHVDRIDYLRQIDCPVKFISFEPLIGSIGEVDLTDIQWAIIGGESGPNYRPVKEEWIQEIIKQCEKQNVRIFFKQWGGFRPTSNGRVINGRTYDEFPEPQLQIQKQELVIQS
;
A
#
# COMPACT_ATOMS: atom_id res chain seq x y z
N ILE A 1 8.66 12.18 14.17
CA ILE A 1 7.22 12.38 13.85
C ILE A 1 6.38 11.63 14.90
N GLY A 2 5.21 12.12 15.30
CA GLY A 2 4.44 11.53 16.42
C GLY A 2 3.91 10.11 16.14
N ALA A 3 3.70 9.30 17.19
CA ALA A 3 3.31 7.89 17.11
C ALA A 3 1.92 7.60 16.48
N HIS A 4 1.18 8.65 16.08
CA HIS A 4 -0.19 8.56 15.55
C HIS A 4 -0.29 9.04 14.10
N ILE A 5 0.84 9.22 13.41
CA ILE A 5 0.87 9.71 12.03
C ILE A 5 1.11 8.55 11.09
N TRP A 6 0.24 8.44 10.10
CA TRP A 6 0.41 7.55 8.95
C TRP A 6 0.67 8.44 7.74
N LEU A 7 1.76 8.15 7.03
CA LEU A 7 2.17 8.93 5.87
C LEU A 7 2.09 8.06 4.63
N GLY A 8 1.60 8.61 3.52
CA GLY A 8 1.56 7.85 2.29
C GLY A 8 1.58 8.71 1.05
N VAL A 9 1.88 8.04 -0.06
CA VAL A 9 1.95 8.64 -1.40
C VAL A 9 1.08 7.85 -2.36
N SER A 10 0.53 8.54 -3.36
CA SER A 10 -0.16 7.90 -4.49
C SER A 10 0.83 7.58 -5.60
N VAL A 11 0.71 6.39 -6.19
CA VAL A 11 1.52 5.91 -7.32
C VAL A 11 0.58 5.29 -8.35
N GLU A 12 0.25 6.05 -9.38
CA GLU A 12 -0.76 5.67 -10.36
C GLU A 12 -0.21 4.77 -11.48
N ASN A 13 1.10 4.85 -11.73
CA ASN A 13 1.87 4.08 -12.74
C ASN A 13 3.39 4.27 -12.53
N HIS A 14 4.21 3.66 -13.40
CA HIS A 14 5.68 3.73 -13.37
C HIS A 14 6.27 5.15 -13.34
N MET A 15 5.58 6.17 -13.85
CA MET A 15 6.11 7.54 -13.89
C MET A 15 6.18 8.21 -12.51
N HIS A 16 5.55 7.60 -11.49
CA HIS A 16 5.40 8.17 -10.16
C HIS A 16 6.06 7.32 -9.07
N VAL A 17 6.83 6.29 -9.43
CA VAL A 17 7.49 5.39 -8.47
C VAL A 17 8.57 6.09 -7.65
N ASP A 18 9.11 7.21 -8.14
CA ASP A 18 10.04 8.08 -7.42
C ASP A 18 9.47 8.59 -6.08
N ARG A 19 8.14 8.73 -5.99
CA ARG A 19 7.44 9.09 -4.74
C ARG A 19 7.68 8.07 -3.63
N ILE A 20 7.87 6.80 -3.97
CA ILE A 20 8.18 5.74 -3.00
C ILE A 20 9.54 6.02 -2.36
N ASP A 21 10.54 6.39 -3.16
CA ASP A 21 11.88 6.69 -2.66
C ASP A 21 11.92 7.92 -1.76
N TYR A 22 11.13 8.95 -2.06
CA TYR A 22 10.97 10.09 -1.16
C TYR A 22 10.27 9.70 0.15
N LEU A 23 9.22 8.89 0.09
CA LEU A 23 8.50 8.43 1.28
C LEU A 23 9.42 7.61 2.21
N ARG A 24 10.27 6.77 1.64
CA ARG A 24 11.22 5.92 2.38
C ARG A 24 12.20 6.72 3.24
N GLN A 25 12.60 7.90 2.79
CA GLN A 25 13.53 8.79 3.50
C GLN A 25 12.92 9.47 4.74
N ILE A 26 11.61 9.38 4.94
CA ILE A 26 10.90 10.04 6.03
C ILE A 26 10.75 9.06 7.20
N ASP A 27 11.19 9.49 8.38
CA ASP A 27 10.97 8.77 9.64
C ASP A 27 9.50 8.89 10.07
N CYS A 28 8.72 7.85 9.80
CA CYS A 28 7.30 7.76 10.13
C CYS A 28 6.97 6.33 10.60
N PRO A 29 6.20 6.15 11.70
CA PRO A 29 5.87 4.81 12.21
C PRO A 29 5.14 3.93 11.19
N VAL A 30 4.24 4.53 10.40
CA VAL A 30 3.49 3.85 9.35
C VAL A 30 3.62 4.62 8.04
N LYS A 31 4.19 3.97 7.03
CA LYS A 31 4.30 4.41 5.65
C LYS A 31 3.43 3.52 4.77
N PHE A 32 2.60 4.12 3.93
CA PHE A 32 1.74 3.39 2.99
C PHE A 32 1.84 3.94 1.57
N ILE A 33 1.58 3.08 0.60
CA ILE A 33 1.45 3.47 -0.81
C ILE A 33 0.01 3.23 -1.24
N SER A 34 -0.58 4.24 -1.86
CA SER A 34 -1.84 4.10 -2.58
C SER A 34 -1.53 3.92 -4.06
N PHE A 35 -1.58 2.69 -4.54
CA PHE A 35 -1.57 2.38 -5.97
C PHE A 35 -2.96 2.66 -6.56
N GLU A 36 -3.39 3.91 -6.48
CA GLU A 36 -4.71 4.38 -6.89
C GLU A 36 -4.69 5.81 -7.48
N PRO A 37 -5.52 6.08 -8.51
CA PRO A 37 -6.11 5.06 -9.37
C PRO A 37 -5.00 4.33 -10.15
N LEU A 38 -5.01 3.00 -10.15
CA LEU A 38 -4.02 2.22 -10.90
C LEU A 38 -4.34 2.27 -12.39
N ILE A 39 -3.55 3.04 -13.13
CA ILE A 39 -3.79 3.36 -14.56
C ILE A 39 -2.64 2.88 -15.46
N GLY A 40 -1.67 2.18 -14.88
CA GLY A 40 -0.58 1.51 -15.59
C GLY A 40 0.21 0.59 -14.66
N SER A 41 1.03 -0.28 -15.25
CA SER A 41 2.04 -1.06 -14.51
C SER A 41 2.97 -0.13 -13.73
N ILE A 42 3.39 -0.57 -12.55
CA ILE A 42 4.35 0.14 -11.70
C ILE A 42 5.79 -0.33 -11.98
N GLY A 43 5.95 -1.53 -12.56
CA GLY A 43 7.25 -2.17 -12.72
C GLY A 43 7.81 -2.65 -11.38
N GLU A 44 9.12 -2.89 -11.33
CA GLU A 44 9.79 -3.29 -10.10
C GLU A 44 10.06 -2.07 -9.20
N VAL A 45 9.70 -2.19 -7.92
CA VAL A 45 9.88 -1.14 -6.91
C VAL A 45 10.44 -1.70 -5.61
N ASP A 46 11.23 -0.87 -4.94
CA ASP A 46 11.75 -1.15 -3.60
C ASP A 46 10.75 -0.66 -2.54
N LEU A 47 10.16 -1.61 -1.81
CA LEU A 47 9.16 -1.37 -0.77
C LEU A 47 9.77 -1.46 0.63
N THR A 48 11.09 -1.37 0.77
CA THR A 48 11.77 -1.34 2.07
C THR A 48 11.17 -0.24 2.94
N ASP A 49 10.85 -0.59 4.19
CA ASP A 49 10.20 0.26 5.19
C ASP A 49 8.78 0.75 4.83
N ILE A 50 8.09 0.11 3.88
CA ILE A 50 6.67 0.35 3.61
C ILE A 50 5.84 -0.71 4.35
N GLN A 51 4.82 -0.28 5.10
CA GLN A 51 4.01 -1.20 5.90
C GLN A 51 2.74 -1.64 5.17
N TRP A 52 2.21 -0.81 4.27
CA TRP A 52 0.89 -1.05 3.70
C TRP A 52 0.76 -0.58 2.24
N ALA A 53 0.16 -1.42 1.42
CA ALA A 53 -0.18 -1.12 0.02
C ALA A 53 -1.69 -1.17 -0.16
N ILE A 54 -2.25 -0.06 -0.63
CA ILE A 54 -3.64 0.04 -1.06
C ILE A 54 -3.66 -0.05 -2.58
N ILE A 55 -4.46 -0.95 -3.15
CA ILE A 55 -4.52 -1.17 -4.60
C ILE A 55 -5.96 -0.96 -5.08
N GLY A 56 -6.15 -0.16 -6.13
CA GLY A 56 -7.49 0.13 -6.61
C GLY A 56 -7.59 0.82 -7.96
N GLY A 57 -8.60 0.43 -8.74
CA GLY A 57 -8.95 1.07 -10.00
C GLY A 57 -9.75 2.37 -9.82
N GLU A 58 -9.82 3.15 -10.90
CA GLU A 58 -10.54 4.43 -10.93
C GLU A 58 -12.05 4.26 -10.81
N SER A 59 -12.74 5.23 -10.20
CA SER A 59 -14.19 5.28 -10.15
C SER A 59 -14.73 6.55 -10.80
N GLY A 60 -15.90 6.46 -11.44
CA GLY A 60 -16.59 7.61 -12.01
C GLY A 60 -17.01 7.39 -13.48
N PRO A 61 -17.70 8.36 -14.08
CA PRO A 61 -18.27 8.21 -15.42
C PRO A 61 -17.23 7.96 -16.52
N ASN A 62 -15.98 8.38 -16.31
CA ASN A 62 -14.87 8.23 -17.25
C ASN A 62 -13.77 7.31 -16.71
N TYR A 63 -14.13 6.32 -15.88
CA TYR A 63 -13.13 5.44 -15.27
C TYR A 63 -12.29 4.70 -16.32
N ARG A 64 -10.97 4.68 -16.11
CA ARG A 64 -10.06 3.84 -16.88
C ARG A 64 -10.07 2.42 -16.30
N PRO A 65 -10.27 1.37 -17.12
CA PRO A 65 -10.16 -0.01 -16.66
C PRO A 65 -8.75 -0.30 -16.16
N VAL A 66 -8.64 -0.77 -14.93
CA VAL A 66 -7.40 -1.39 -14.42
C VAL A 66 -7.23 -2.76 -15.05
N LYS A 67 -6.00 -3.20 -15.25
CA LYS A 67 -5.71 -4.55 -15.72
C LYS A 67 -5.30 -5.47 -14.58
N GLU A 68 -5.72 -6.73 -14.65
CA GLU A 68 -5.42 -7.74 -13.64
C GLU A 68 -3.90 -7.92 -13.46
N GLU A 69 -3.14 -7.93 -14.55
CA GLU A 69 -1.69 -8.12 -14.51
C GLU A 69 -0.97 -7.05 -13.68
N TRP A 70 -1.48 -5.81 -13.64
CA TRP A 70 -0.88 -4.74 -12.84
C TRP A 70 -1.15 -4.93 -11.35
N ILE A 71 -2.33 -5.44 -10.99
CA ILE A 71 -2.67 -5.75 -9.60
C ILE A 71 -1.84 -6.94 -9.11
N GLN A 72 -1.73 -8.00 -9.92
CA GLN A 72 -0.94 -9.19 -9.61
C GLN A 72 0.56 -8.85 -9.47
N GLU A 73 1.07 -7.95 -10.32
CA GLU A 73 2.44 -7.40 -10.23
C GLU A 73 2.70 -6.76 -8.87
N ILE A 74 1.78 -5.93 -8.37
CA ILE A 74 1.91 -5.27 -7.06
C ILE A 74 1.78 -6.29 -5.93
N ILE A 75 0.79 -7.19 -5.97
CA ILE A 75 0.58 -8.22 -4.95
C ILE A 75 1.84 -9.06 -4.77
N LYS A 76 2.42 -9.55 -5.87
CA LYS A 76 3.65 -10.37 -5.85
C LYS A 76 4.81 -9.64 -5.18
N GLN A 77 4.96 -8.35 -5.46
CA GLN A 77 6.02 -7.53 -4.85
C GLN A 77 5.78 -7.28 -3.37
N CYS A 78 4.53 -7.03 -2.97
CA CYS A 78 4.14 -6.86 -1.57
C CYS A 78 4.37 -8.14 -0.77
N GLU A 79 3.95 -9.30 -1.29
CA GLU A 79 4.18 -10.61 -0.66
C GLU A 79 5.69 -10.91 -0.52
N LYS A 80 6.49 -10.63 -1.56
CA LYS A 80 7.95 -10.81 -1.52
C LYS A 80 8.63 -9.91 -0.48
N GLN A 81 8.10 -8.71 -0.24
CA GLN A 81 8.69 -7.69 0.62
C GLN A 81 7.98 -7.57 1.99
N ASN A 82 7.05 -8.47 2.30
CA ASN A 82 6.26 -8.49 3.54
C ASN A 82 5.44 -7.22 3.79
N VAL A 83 4.89 -6.62 2.74
CA VAL A 83 4.01 -5.44 2.82
C VAL A 83 2.55 -5.90 2.93
N ARG A 84 1.80 -5.32 3.87
CA ARG A 84 0.37 -5.65 4.04
C ARG A 84 -0.43 -5.14 2.84
N ILE A 85 -1.46 -5.87 2.43
CA ILE A 85 -2.23 -5.56 1.21
C ILE A 85 -3.70 -5.28 1.53
N PHE A 86 -4.19 -4.15 1.02
CA PHE A 86 -5.62 -3.85 0.92
C PHE A 86 -6.01 -3.66 -0.54
N PHE A 87 -6.73 -4.63 -1.10
CA PHE A 87 -7.28 -4.51 -2.45
C PHE A 87 -8.67 -3.87 -2.36
N LYS A 88 -8.74 -2.59 -2.72
CA LYS A 88 -9.91 -1.76 -2.48
C LYS A 88 -11.04 -2.03 -3.45
N GLN A 89 -10.73 -2.10 -4.75
CA GLN A 89 -11.70 -2.34 -5.83
C GLN A 89 -11.03 -2.45 -7.21
N TRP A 90 -11.73 -3.07 -8.16
CA TRP A 90 -11.38 -3.03 -9.59
C TRP A 90 -11.65 -1.68 -10.29
N GLY A 91 -12.37 -0.76 -9.64
CA GLY A 91 -12.85 0.48 -10.26
C GLY A 91 -14.18 0.27 -11.01
N GLY A 92 -14.75 1.34 -11.59
CA GLY A 92 -16.01 1.27 -12.33
C GLY A 92 -16.83 2.56 -12.32
N PHE A 93 -17.99 2.53 -12.99
CA PHE A 93 -18.85 3.71 -13.14
C PHE A 93 -19.25 4.35 -11.80
N ARG A 94 -19.53 3.53 -10.78
CA ARG A 94 -19.71 3.94 -9.38
C ARG A 94 -18.59 3.37 -8.52
N PRO A 95 -18.29 3.99 -7.36
CA PRO A 95 -17.48 3.34 -6.34
C PRO A 95 -17.99 1.91 -6.07
N THR A 96 -17.06 0.97 -5.89
CA THR A 96 -17.29 -0.45 -5.58
C THR A 96 -18.02 -1.30 -6.65
N SER A 97 -18.27 -0.78 -7.86
CA SER A 97 -19.10 -1.46 -8.88
C SER A 97 -18.64 -2.87 -9.24
N ASN A 98 -17.33 -3.10 -9.32
CA ASN A 98 -16.76 -4.37 -9.79
C ASN A 98 -16.17 -5.22 -8.64
N GLY A 99 -16.49 -4.89 -7.38
CA GLY A 99 -16.09 -5.68 -6.22
C GLY A 99 -14.59 -5.65 -5.90
N ARG A 100 -14.18 -6.61 -5.06
CA ARG A 100 -12.88 -6.63 -4.33
C ARG A 100 -12.18 -7.99 -4.38
N VAL A 101 -12.66 -8.90 -5.21
CA VAL A 101 -12.14 -10.28 -5.27
C VAL A 101 -11.12 -10.37 -6.40
N ILE A 102 -9.94 -10.92 -6.08
CA ILE A 102 -8.91 -11.29 -7.04
C ILE A 102 -8.31 -12.63 -6.59
N ASN A 103 -8.05 -13.55 -7.52
CA ASN A 103 -7.64 -14.94 -7.23
C ASN A 103 -8.57 -15.66 -6.23
N GLY A 104 -9.88 -15.38 -6.27
CA GLY A 104 -10.86 -16.02 -5.40
C GLY A 104 -10.83 -15.57 -3.93
N ARG A 105 -10.06 -14.52 -3.58
CA ARG A 105 -10.03 -13.94 -2.23
C ARG A 105 -10.10 -12.42 -2.24
N THR A 106 -10.39 -11.84 -1.08
CA THR A 106 -10.20 -10.43 -0.81
C THR A 106 -8.87 -10.22 -0.08
N TYR A 107 -8.33 -9.01 -0.19
CA TYR A 107 -7.17 -8.56 0.60
C TYR A 107 -7.64 -7.37 1.44
N ASP A 108 -7.74 -7.58 2.75
CA ASP A 108 -8.35 -6.64 3.71
C ASP A 108 -7.39 -6.33 4.87
N GLU A 109 -6.09 -6.44 4.64
CA GLU A 109 -5.08 -6.30 5.69
C GLU A 109 -4.88 -4.83 6.08
N PHE A 110 -4.46 -4.62 7.32
CA PHE A 110 -4.05 -3.32 7.86
C PHE A 110 -2.64 -3.44 8.48
N PRO A 111 -1.88 -2.34 8.58
CA PRO A 111 -0.65 -2.34 9.35
C PRO A 111 -0.99 -2.50 10.84
N GLU A 112 -0.28 -3.37 11.54
CA GLU A 112 -0.39 -3.43 12.99
C GLU A 112 0.16 -2.12 13.56
N PRO A 113 -0.54 -1.44 14.49
CA PRO A 113 0.07 -0.35 15.23
C PRO A 113 1.34 -0.90 15.88
N GLN A 114 2.52 -0.31 15.62
CA GLN A 114 3.67 -0.58 16.48
C GLN A 114 3.30 -0.07 17.88
N LEU A 115 2.76 -0.97 18.71
CA LEU A 115 2.80 -0.81 20.14
C LEU A 115 4.28 -0.67 20.47
N GLN A 116 4.71 0.55 20.81
CA GLN A 116 6.02 0.76 21.40
C GLN A 116 6.06 -0.12 22.64
N ILE A 117 6.70 -1.28 22.54
CA ILE A 117 7.15 -2.02 23.70
C ILE A 117 8.24 -1.14 24.28
N GLN A 118 7.86 -0.17 25.11
CA GLN A 118 8.74 0.37 26.14
C GLN A 118 9.00 -0.79 27.12
N LYS A 119 9.87 -1.72 26.73
CA LYS A 119 10.66 -2.43 27.73
C LYS A 119 11.56 -1.36 28.31
N GLN A 120 11.10 -0.73 29.38
CA GLN A 120 12.02 -0.25 30.40
C GLN A 120 12.92 -1.44 30.75
N GLU A 121 14.13 -1.44 30.19
CA GLU A 121 15.28 -2.02 30.88
C GLU A 121 15.47 -1.21 32.17
N LEU A 122 14.64 -1.48 33.18
CA LEU A 122 14.88 -1.05 34.54
C LEU A 122 15.57 -2.19 35.28
N VAL A 123 16.90 -2.05 35.31
CA VAL A 123 17.80 -2.42 36.40
C VAL A 123 18.00 -3.92 36.62
N ILE A 124 18.90 -4.49 35.80
CA ILE A 124 19.88 -5.46 36.31
C ILE A 124 21.26 -4.85 36.07
N GLN A 125 21.68 -3.91 36.92
CA GLN A 125 23.08 -3.63 37.30
C GLN A 125 23.11 -2.61 38.44
N SER A 126 23.07 -3.12 39.68
CA SER A 126 23.83 -2.65 40.86
C SER A 126 23.37 -3.42 42.10
#